data_AF-A0A1S3W093-F1
#
_entry.id   AF-A0A1S3W093-F1
#
_cell.length_a   1.000
_cell.length_b   1.000
_cell.length_c   1.000
_cell.angle_alpha   90.00
_cell.angle_beta   90.00
_cell.angle_gamma   90.00
#
_symmetry.space_group_name_H-M   'P 1'
#
loop_
_entity.id
_entity.type
_entity.pdbx_description
1 polymer ?
#
loop_
_entity_poly.entity_id
_entity_poly.type
_entity_poly.pdbx_seq_one_letter_code
_entity_poly.pdbx_strand_id
1 'polypeptide(L)'
;MVLEWSRKGTKNMDLTLFLLLLFLLLPAISSSIYVGNNILFNHRKIFPKQQELTSYAVIFDAGSTGSRVHVFHFDQNLDLLHIGNEIEFYDKVTPGLSAYADHPENAAKSLLPLLEEAESVVPENLYPTTPVKLGATAGLRLLDGDASERI
;
A
#
# COMPACT_ATOMS: atom_id res chain seq x y z
N MET A 1 -49.00 -71.17 -3.86
CA MET A 1 -50.23 -70.93 -3.07
C MET A 1 -50.22 -69.46 -2.65
N VAL A 2 -51.07 -68.64 -3.31
CA VAL A 2 -51.75 -67.42 -2.78
C VAL A 2 -50.78 -66.22 -2.58
N LEU A 3 -50.89 -65.04 -3.23
CA LEU A 3 -52.02 -64.13 -3.44
C LEU A 3 -51.78 -63.15 -4.62
N GLU A 4 -52.85 -62.85 -5.36
CA GLU A 4 -53.02 -61.60 -6.13
C GLU A 4 -53.49 -60.45 -5.22
N TRP A 5 -53.60 -59.24 -5.81
CA TRP A 5 -54.22 -57.98 -5.35
C TRP A 5 -53.28 -56.97 -4.66
N SER A 6 -53.29 -55.66 -4.93
CA SER A 6 -54.21 -54.77 -5.66
C SER A 6 -53.48 -53.47 -6.00
N ARG A 7 -53.58 -53.00 -7.25
CA ARG A 7 -52.96 -51.74 -7.71
C ARG A 7 -53.80 -50.56 -7.20
N LYS A 8 -53.45 -49.98 -6.04
CA LYS A 8 -54.03 -48.70 -5.58
C LYS A 8 -53.45 -47.57 -6.43
N GLY A 9 -54.30 -47.00 -7.30
CA GLY A 9 -53.98 -45.80 -8.05
C GLY A 9 -53.67 -44.64 -7.11
N THR A 10 -52.45 -44.11 -7.23
CA THR A 10 -52.07 -42.82 -6.67
C THR A 10 -52.90 -41.75 -7.36
N LYS A 11 -53.76 -41.05 -6.60
CA LYS A 11 -54.38 -39.82 -7.09
C LYS A 11 -53.25 -38.82 -7.31
N ASN A 12 -52.98 -38.47 -8.56
CA ASN A 12 -52.05 -37.40 -8.90
C ASN A 12 -52.52 -36.14 -8.17
N MET A 13 -51.73 -35.69 -7.20
CA MET A 13 -51.96 -34.41 -6.55
C MET A 13 -51.72 -33.34 -7.61
N ASP A 14 -52.78 -32.61 -7.96
CA ASP A 14 -52.70 -31.56 -8.96
C ASP A 14 -51.64 -30.54 -8.52
N LEU A 15 -50.57 -30.41 -9.29
CA LEU A 15 -49.40 -29.57 -8.97
C LEU A 15 -49.83 -28.11 -8.73
N THR A 16 -50.92 -27.70 -9.36
CA THR A 16 -51.54 -26.38 -9.15
C THR A 16 -52.07 -26.22 -7.74
N LEU A 17 -52.71 -27.24 -7.16
CA LEU A 17 -53.22 -27.23 -5.79
C LEU A 17 -52.08 -27.19 -4.77
N PHE A 18 -50.98 -27.87 -5.05
CA PHE A 18 -49.77 -27.83 -4.21
C PHE A 18 -49.12 -26.45 -4.21
N LEU A 19 -49.00 -25.80 -5.37
CA LEU A 19 -48.46 -24.45 -5.50
C LEU A 19 -49.35 -23.40 -4.80
N LEU A 20 -50.68 -23.57 -4.85
CA LEU A 20 -51.64 -22.67 -4.19
C LEU A 20 -51.58 -22.82 -2.66
N LEU A 21 -51.41 -24.04 -2.15
CA LEU A 21 -51.21 -24.30 -0.72
C LEU A 21 -49.87 -23.74 -0.22
N LEU A 22 -48.81 -23.83 -1.03
CA LEU A 22 -47.49 -23.27 -0.72
C LEU A 22 -47.54 -21.74 -0.61
N PHE A 23 -48.35 -21.07 -1.45
CA PHE A 23 -48.50 -19.62 -1.42
C PHE A 23 -49.30 -19.12 -0.20
N LEU A 24 -50.24 -19.93 0.31
CA LEU A 24 -51.02 -19.64 1.52
C LEU A 24 -50.23 -19.80 2.84
N LEU A 25 -49.11 -20.51 2.81
CA LEU A 25 -48.26 -20.76 3.99
C LEU A 25 -47.09 -19.77 4.14
N LEU A 26 -46.94 -18.81 3.22
CA LEU A 26 -45.99 -17.71 3.38
C LEU A 26 -46.61 -16.65 4.29
N PRO A 27 -46.11 -16.43 5.53
CA PRO A 27 -46.48 -15.24 6.26
C PRO A 27 -45.97 -14.06 5.45
N ALA A 28 -46.87 -13.19 5.00
CA ALA A 28 -46.49 -11.88 4.52
C ALA A 28 -45.72 -11.20 5.65
N ILE A 29 -44.39 -11.13 5.55
CA ILE A 29 -43.56 -10.36 6.48
C ILE A 29 -43.86 -8.89 6.19
N SER A 30 -45.00 -8.45 6.71
CA SER A 30 -45.43 -7.07 6.72
C SER A 30 -44.63 -6.38 7.82
N SER A 31 -43.66 -5.58 7.39
CA SER A 31 -43.15 -4.38 8.08
C SER A 31 -43.06 -4.43 9.61
N SER A 32 -41.98 -4.98 10.18
CA SER A 32 -41.56 -4.61 11.55
C SER A 32 -40.05 -4.60 11.84
N ILE A 33 -39.17 -4.72 10.85
CA ILE A 33 -37.69 -4.73 11.08
C ILE A 33 -37.02 -3.34 10.88
N TYR A 34 -37.75 -2.30 10.49
CA TYR A 34 -37.18 -0.94 10.31
C TYR A 34 -37.47 0.03 11.46
N VAL A 35 -37.37 -0.39 12.73
CA VAL A 35 -37.39 0.57 13.87
C VAL A 35 -36.33 0.26 14.95
N GLY A 36 -35.48 -0.77 14.78
CA GLY A 36 -34.73 -1.34 15.90
C GLY A 36 -33.23 -1.03 16.04
N ASN A 37 -32.53 -0.42 15.07
CA ASN A 37 -31.04 -0.46 15.07
C ASN A 37 -30.32 0.89 15.16
N ASN A 38 -31.01 2.03 15.28
CA ASN A 38 -30.33 3.33 15.26
C ASN A 38 -29.88 3.85 16.65
N ILE A 39 -30.09 3.09 17.73
CA ILE A 39 -29.67 3.47 19.09
C ILE A 39 -28.39 2.75 19.55
N LEU A 40 -27.91 1.72 18.82
CA LEU A 40 -26.71 0.96 19.21
C LEU A 40 -25.41 1.35 18.46
N PHE A 41 -25.45 2.26 17.49
CA PHE A 41 -24.25 2.70 16.76
C PHE A 41 -23.73 4.09 17.18
N ASN A 42 -24.38 4.76 18.14
CA ASN A 42 -23.90 6.05 18.68
C ASN A 42 -22.86 5.93 19.78
N HIS A 43 -22.43 4.72 20.14
CA HIS A 43 -21.12 4.55 20.75
C HIS A 43 -20.07 4.65 19.65
N ARG A 44 -19.71 5.89 19.30
CA ARG A 44 -18.34 6.19 18.85
C ARG A 44 -17.40 5.71 19.94
N LYS A 45 -17.06 4.41 19.91
CA LYS A 45 -15.74 4.00 20.34
C LYS A 45 -14.82 4.79 19.43
N ILE A 46 -14.26 5.87 19.98
CA ILE A 46 -13.10 6.54 19.43
C ILE A 46 -12.02 5.46 19.53
N PHE A 47 -12.00 4.55 18.57
CA PHE A 47 -10.84 3.72 18.34
C PHE A 47 -9.76 4.73 17.97
N PRO A 48 -8.63 4.80 18.70
CA PRO A 48 -7.51 5.59 18.23
C PRO A 48 -7.26 5.18 16.79
N LYS A 49 -7.21 6.15 15.88
CA LYS A 49 -6.89 5.93 14.47
C LYS A 49 -5.67 5.01 14.46
N GLN A 50 -5.86 3.75 14.07
CA GLN A 50 -4.79 2.78 14.03
C GLN A 50 -3.73 3.39 13.13
N GLN A 51 -2.55 3.69 13.70
CA GLN A 51 -1.49 4.33 12.96
C GLN A 51 -1.08 3.32 11.88
N GLU A 52 -1.48 3.58 10.64
CA GLU A 52 -1.07 2.77 9.49
C GLU A 52 0.45 2.67 9.52
N LEU A 53 0.94 1.43 9.61
CA LEU A 53 2.37 1.14 9.61
C LEU A 53 2.87 1.46 8.21
N THR A 54 3.55 2.59 8.08
CA THR A 54 4.16 3.03 6.82
C THR A 54 5.64 3.29 7.04
N SER A 55 6.41 3.22 5.96
CA SER A 55 7.86 3.41 5.99
C SER A 55 8.32 4.24 4.80
N TYR A 56 9.44 4.94 4.96
CA TYR A 56 10.08 5.68 3.88
C TYR A 56 11.41 5.03 3.53
N ALA A 57 11.91 5.27 2.32
CA ALA A 57 13.29 4.96 1.94
C ALA A 57 13.86 6.09 1.08
N VAL A 58 15.10 6.50 1.36
CA VAL A 58 15.82 7.53 0.61
C VAL A 58 16.99 6.88 -0.13
N ILE A 59 16.98 6.98 -1.46
CA ILE A 59 17.98 6.38 -2.34
C ILE A 59 18.66 7.47 -3.15
N PHE A 60 19.98 7.60 -2.99
CA PHE A 60 20.83 8.44 -3.82
C PHE A 60 21.41 7.63 -4.97
N ASP A 61 21.25 8.13 -6.21
CA ASP A 61 21.95 7.63 -7.40
C ASP A 61 23.06 8.61 -7.79
N ALA A 62 24.31 8.22 -7.50
CA ALA A 62 25.50 9.00 -7.82
C ALA A 62 26.05 8.61 -9.21
N GLY A 63 25.57 9.36 -10.21
CA GLY A 63 26.02 9.29 -11.59
C GLY A 63 27.30 10.08 -11.86
N SER A 64 27.96 9.81 -12.99
CA SER A 64 29.13 10.60 -13.45
C SER A 64 28.76 12.04 -13.82
N THR A 65 27.56 12.26 -14.35
CA THR A 65 27.09 13.59 -14.81
C THR A 65 26.30 14.36 -13.75
N GLY A 66 25.87 13.70 -12.68
CA GLY A 66 25.01 14.28 -11.65
C GLY A 66 24.54 13.23 -10.66
N SER A 67 24.11 13.73 -9.51
CA SER A 67 23.55 12.91 -8.42
C SER A 67 22.06 13.16 -8.32
N ARG A 68 21.28 12.13 -7.96
CA ARG A 68 19.83 12.19 -7.81
C ARG A 68 19.44 11.68 -6.45
N VAL A 69 18.31 12.14 -5.94
CA VAL A 69 17.65 11.55 -4.76
C VAL A 69 16.27 11.07 -5.16
N HIS A 70 15.91 9.90 -4.65
CA HIS A 70 14.60 9.31 -4.73
C HIS A 70 14.11 9.09 -3.30
N VAL A 71 12.91 9.56 -2.99
CA VAL A 71 12.24 9.23 -1.73
C VAL A 71 10.98 8.44 -2.06
N PHE A 72 10.87 7.25 -1.48
CA PHE A 72 9.71 6.38 -1.61
C PHE A 72 8.96 6.30 -0.29
N HIS A 73 7.63 6.18 -0.36
CA HIS A 73 6.75 5.95 0.77
C HIS A 73 6.04 4.61 0.56
N PHE A 74 6.05 3.73 1.56
CA PHE A 74 5.49 2.39 1.49
C PHE A 74 4.46 2.15 2.58
N ASP A 75 3.43 1.37 2.26
CA ASP A 75 2.56 0.77 3.25
C ASP A 75 3.18 -0.51 3.86
N GLN A 76 2.43 -1.17 4.76
CA GLN A 76 2.83 -2.42 5.39
C GLN A 76 2.98 -3.62 4.43
N ASN A 77 2.45 -3.53 3.20
CA ASN A 77 2.52 -4.56 2.18
C ASN A 77 3.65 -4.28 1.16
N LEU A 78 4.43 -3.21 1.38
CA LEU A 78 5.45 -2.70 0.44
C LEU A 78 4.87 -2.11 -0.85
N ASP A 79 3.59 -1.72 -0.83
CA ASP A 79 2.99 -0.96 -1.92
C ASP A 79 3.39 0.50 -1.83
N LEU A 80 3.68 1.12 -2.98
CA LEU A 80 4.04 2.53 -3.05
C LEU A 80 2.83 3.42 -2.74
N LEU A 81 3.03 4.33 -1.80
CA LEU A 81 2.12 5.39 -1.44
C LEU A 81 2.53 6.69 -2.14
N HIS A 82 1.56 7.57 -2.36
CA HIS A 82 1.81 8.82 -3.05
C HIS A 82 2.52 9.82 -2.14
N ILE A 83 3.50 10.53 -2.71
CA ILE A 83 4.11 11.73 -2.16
C ILE A 83 3.62 12.90 -3.02
N GLY A 84 2.69 13.69 -2.48
CA GLY A 84 1.96 14.67 -3.28
C GLY A 84 1.13 14.00 -4.37
N ASN A 85 1.45 14.29 -5.63
CA ASN A 85 0.75 13.72 -6.81
C ASN A 85 1.52 12.56 -7.47
N GLU A 86 2.72 12.25 -6.98
CA GLU A 86 3.63 11.26 -7.59
C GLU A 86 3.82 10.06 -6.66
N ILE A 87 4.37 8.96 -7.17
CA ILE A 87 4.70 7.75 -6.38
C ILE A 87 6.07 7.81 -5.70
N GLU A 88 6.86 8.83 -6.02
CA GLU A 88 8.15 9.13 -5.41
C GLU A 88 8.37 10.65 -5.39
N PHE A 89 9.23 11.12 -4.49
CA PHE A 89 9.88 12.41 -4.66
C PHE A 89 11.20 12.22 -5.40
N TYR A 90 11.49 13.11 -6.34
CA TYR A 90 12.70 13.07 -7.16
C TYR A 90 13.31 14.47 -7.28
N ASP A 91 14.62 14.56 -7.05
CA ASP A 91 15.40 15.74 -7.38
C ASP A 91 16.84 15.40 -7.83
N LYS A 92 17.53 16.35 -8.45
CA LYS A 92 18.84 16.15 -9.07
C LYS A 92 19.76 17.38 -8.95
N VAL A 93 21.03 17.11 -8.68
CA VAL A 93 22.13 18.08 -8.78
C VAL A 93 23.17 17.70 -9.83
N THR A 94 23.95 18.69 -10.26
CA THR A 94 25.09 18.54 -11.17
C THR A 94 26.24 19.45 -10.72
N PRO A 95 27.52 19.10 -10.94
CA PRO A 95 28.01 17.87 -11.57
C PRO A 95 27.91 16.63 -10.66
N GLY A 96 28.29 15.45 -11.18
CA GLY A 96 28.31 14.19 -10.42
C GLY A 96 29.53 14.07 -9.50
N LEU A 97 29.51 13.06 -8.63
CA LEU A 97 30.57 12.88 -7.61
C LEU A 97 31.98 12.76 -8.19
N SER A 98 32.13 12.16 -9.38
CA SER A 98 33.44 12.01 -10.04
C SER A 98 34.10 13.34 -10.43
N ALA A 99 33.33 14.44 -10.53
CA ALA A 99 33.88 15.77 -10.78
C ALA A 99 34.68 16.32 -9.59
N TYR A 100 34.58 15.67 -8.43
CA TYR A 100 35.23 16.08 -7.19
C TYR A 100 36.32 15.08 -6.75
N ALA A 101 36.90 14.31 -7.67
CA ALA A 101 37.93 13.29 -7.39
C ALA A 101 39.08 13.81 -6.52
N ASP A 102 39.51 15.05 -6.76
CA ASP A 102 40.61 15.68 -6.01
C ASP A 102 40.18 16.25 -4.64
N HIS A 103 38.87 16.44 -4.42
CA HIS A 103 38.29 17.09 -3.25
C HIS A 103 37.07 16.32 -2.70
N PRO A 104 37.27 15.15 -2.06
CA PRO A 104 36.17 14.28 -1.62
C PRO A 104 35.17 14.95 -0.67
N GLU A 105 35.63 15.89 0.16
CA GLU A 105 34.74 16.68 1.02
C GLU A 105 33.74 17.53 0.23
N ASN A 106 34.10 17.98 -0.97
CA ASN A 106 33.20 18.70 -1.86
C ASN A 106 32.22 17.75 -2.57
N ALA A 107 32.62 16.49 -2.80
CA ALA A 107 31.71 15.45 -3.28
C ALA A 107 30.56 15.24 -2.28
N ALA A 108 30.87 15.09 -1.00
CA ALA A 108 29.86 14.96 0.06
C ALA A 108 28.98 16.21 0.17
N LYS A 109 29.57 17.41 0.18
CA LYS A 109 28.81 18.68 0.23
C LYS A 109 27.88 18.86 -0.97
N SER A 110 28.23 18.33 -2.14
CA SER A 110 27.39 18.43 -3.33
C SER A 110 26.03 17.74 -3.17
N LEU A 111 25.91 16.80 -2.23
CA LEU A 111 24.67 16.06 -1.95
C LEU A 111 23.78 16.73 -0.91
N LEU A 112 24.27 17.75 -0.18
CA LEU A 112 23.51 18.40 0.89
C LEU A 112 22.16 18.96 0.43
N PRO A 113 22.04 19.65 -0.73
CA PRO A 113 20.75 20.14 -1.18
C PRO A 113 19.73 19.02 -1.36
N LEU A 114 20.17 17.87 -1.90
CA LEU A 114 19.30 16.71 -2.08
C LEU A 114 18.90 16.05 -0.76
N LEU A 115 19.78 16.07 0.24
CA LEU A 115 19.48 15.55 1.57
C LEU A 115 18.45 16.44 2.28
N GLU A 116 18.61 17.76 2.21
CA GLU A 116 17.67 18.74 2.77
C GLU A 116 16.26 18.58 2.15
N GLU A 117 16.19 18.40 0.82
CA GLU A 117 14.92 18.12 0.14
C GLU A 117 14.30 16.79 0.60
N ALA A 118 15.10 15.73 0.77
CA ALA A 118 14.61 14.45 1.27
C ALA A 118 14.10 14.56 2.73
N GLU A 119 14.80 15.31 3.59
CA GLU A 119 14.37 15.61 4.95
C GLU A 119 13.04 16.38 4.96
N SER A 120 12.83 17.30 4.02
CA SER A 120 11.56 18.04 3.92
C SER A 120 10.34 17.14 3.58
N VAL A 121 10.60 15.99 2.95
CA VAL A 121 9.56 15.02 2.53
C VAL A 121 9.27 14.00 3.61
N VAL A 122 10.31 13.50 4.31
CA VAL A 122 10.16 12.46 5.33
C VAL A 122 9.70 13.09 6.65
N PRO A 123 8.67 12.58 7.34
CA PRO A 123 8.31 13.08 8.66
C PRO A 123 9.46 12.88 9.68
N GLU A 124 9.79 13.89 10.47
CA GLU A 124 10.91 13.86 11.43
C GLU A 124 10.89 12.65 12.38
N ASN A 125 9.69 12.22 12.80
CA ASN A 125 9.51 11.08 13.68
C ASN A 125 9.88 9.72 13.02
N LEU A 126 10.05 9.69 11.69
CA LEU A 126 10.44 8.53 10.91
C LEU A 126 11.91 8.58 10.47
N TYR A 127 12.65 9.67 10.72
CA TYR A 127 14.09 9.73 10.40
C TYR A 127 14.89 8.55 10.98
N PRO A 128 14.71 8.14 12.26
CA PRO A 128 15.52 7.06 12.83
C PRO A 128 15.31 5.69 12.18
N THR A 129 14.18 5.50 11.49
CA THR A 129 13.80 4.22 10.87
C THR A 129 13.86 4.27 9.34
N THR A 130 14.10 5.44 8.74
CA THR A 130 14.15 5.62 7.29
C THR A 130 15.55 5.25 6.78
N PRO A 131 15.72 4.13 6.06
CA PRO A 131 17.00 3.81 5.45
C PRO A 131 17.38 4.86 4.41
N VAL A 132 18.61 5.38 4.55
CA VAL A 132 19.29 6.19 3.53
C VAL A 132 20.36 5.33 2.88
N LYS A 133 20.34 5.22 1.55
CA LYS A 133 21.33 4.48 0.77
C LYS A 133 21.85 5.34 -0.36
N LEU A 134 23.13 5.18 -0.67
CA LEU A 134 23.76 5.80 -1.82
C LEU A 134 24.38 4.72 -2.69
N GLY A 135 24.01 4.70 -3.97
CA GLY A 135 24.62 3.85 -4.99
C GLY A 135 25.44 4.70 -5.94
N ALA A 136 26.74 4.44 -6.03
CA ALA A 136 27.60 5.05 -7.03
C ALA A 136 27.73 4.19 -8.28
N THR A 137 27.66 4.84 -9.44
CA THR A 137 27.73 4.17 -10.75
C THR A 137 29.17 3.99 -11.23
N ALA A 138 29.34 3.50 -12.47
CA ALA A 138 30.64 3.22 -13.07
C ALA A 138 31.61 4.42 -13.07
N GLY A 139 31.10 5.66 -13.08
CA GLY A 139 31.94 6.87 -13.09
C GLY A 139 32.90 6.99 -11.91
N LEU A 140 32.50 6.53 -10.71
CA LEU A 140 33.38 6.54 -9.54
C LEU A 140 34.47 5.47 -9.63
N ARG A 141 34.13 4.29 -10.14
CA ARG A 141 35.07 3.15 -10.28
C ARG A 141 36.20 3.40 -11.29
N LEU A 142 36.04 4.40 -12.15
CA LEU A 142 37.02 4.78 -13.18
C LEU A 142 38.01 5.84 -12.70
N LEU A 143 37.86 6.32 -11.45
CA LEU A 143 38.81 7.26 -10.87
C LEU A 143 40.15 6.57 -10.56
N ASP A 144 41.24 7.32 -10.69
CA ASP A 144 42.58 6.82 -10.40
C ASP A 144 42.81 6.65 -8.89
N GLY A 145 43.61 5.64 -8.52
CA GLY A 145 44.06 5.44 -7.14
C GLY A 145 42.93 5.07 -6.18
N ASP A 146 42.90 5.73 -5.02
CA ASP A 146 41.92 5.53 -3.94
C ASP A 146 40.83 6.61 -3.90
N ALA A 147 40.73 7.42 -4.97
CA ALA A 147 39.80 8.55 -5.01
C ALA A 147 38.34 8.11 -4.88
N SER A 148 37.97 6.94 -5.40
CA SER A 148 36.62 6.40 -5.25
C SER A 148 36.28 5.98 -3.83
N GLU A 149 37.25 5.54 -3.04
CA GLU A 149 37.08 5.12 -1.64
C GLU A 149 37.08 6.30 -0.67
N ARG A 150 37.76 7.38 -1.06
CA ARG A 150 37.80 8.62 -0.29
C ARG A 150 36.51 9.45 -0.42
N ILE A 151 35.81 9.32 -1.55
CA ILE A 151 34.47 9.87 -1.79
C ILE A 151 33.42 9.00 -1.11
#